data_AF-A0A7X9C581-F1
#
_entry.id   AF-A0A7X9C581-F1
#
_cell.length_a   1.000
_cell.length_b   1.000
_cell.length_c   1.000
_cell.angle_alpha   90.00
_cell.angle_beta   90.00
_cell.angle_gamma   90.00
#
_symmetry.space_group_name_H-M   'P 1'
#
loop_
_entity.id
_entity.type
_entity.pdbx_description
1 polymer ?
#
loop_
_entity_poly.entity_id
_entity_poly.type
_entity_poly.pdbx_seq_one_letter_code
_entity_poly.pdbx_strand_id
1 'polypeptide(L)' 'MATYAHNISLERLRIIRELKKEGDRILFPMDLYDRVTGIISDMNRDYRIRDEKRIYSIRREKEGEHFYVIRIR' A
#
# COMPACT_ATOMS: atom_id res chain seq x y z
N MET A 1 1.91 18.63 24.45
CA MET A 1 2.52 17.47 23.77
C MET A 1 1.59 17.06 22.63
N ALA A 2 1.88 17.53 21.41
CA ALA A 2 1.01 17.31 20.27
C ALA A 2 1.24 15.89 19.73
N THR A 3 0.14 15.14 19.67
CA THR A 3 0.05 13.75 19.26
C THR A 3 0.58 13.61 17.83
N TYR A 4 1.73 12.95 17.66
CA TYR A 4 2.25 12.44 16.38
C TYR A 4 1.37 11.28 15.87
N ALA A 5 0.04 11.42 15.89
CA ALA A 5 -0.87 10.57 15.15
C ALA A 5 -0.66 10.91 13.67
N HIS A 6 0.38 10.30 13.11
CA HIS A 6 0.81 10.41 11.73
C HIS A 6 -0.45 10.40 10.86
N ASN A 7 -0.72 11.48 10.14
CA ASN A 7 -1.50 11.35 8.91
C ASN A 7 -0.64 10.46 8.01
N ILE A 8 -1.06 9.22 7.68
CA ILE A 8 -0.64 8.68 6.39
C ILE A 8 -1.29 9.65 5.42
N SER A 9 -0.47 10.60 4.97
CA SER A 9 -0.91 11.72 4.18
C SER A 9 -1.65 11.15 2.97
N LEU A 10 -2.75 11.80 2.60
CA LEU A 10 -3.48 11.53 1.35
C LEU A 10 -2.54 11.41 0.13
N GLU A 11 -1.34 11.99 0.22
CA GLU A 11 -0.23 11.81 -0.69
C GLU A 11 0.24 10.36 -0.83
N ARG A 12 0.47 9.60 0.25
CA ARG A 12 0.90 8.19 0.13
C ARG A 12 -0.18 7.30 -0.47
N LEU A 13 -1.45 7.60 -0.19
CA LEU A 13 -2.60 7.00 -0.87
C LEU A 13 -2.64 7.34 -2.37
N ARG A 14 -2.35 8.59 -2.72
CA ARG A 14 -2.21 9.01 -4.12
C ARG A 14 -1.09 8.23 -4.80
N ILE A 15 0.06 8.04 -4.17
CA ILE A 15 1.18 7.35 -4.82
C ILE A 15 0.86 5.86 -5.08
N ILE A 16 0.13 5.18 -4.20
CA ILE A 16 -0.33 3.79 -4.48
C ILE A 16 -1.25 3.77 -5.71
N ARG A 17 -2.13 4.77 -5.86
CA ARG A 17 -2.99 4.93 -7.05
C ARG A 17 -2.20 5.34 -8.30
N GLU A 18 -0.98 5.85 -8.16
CA GLU A 18 -0.08 6.15 -9.27
C GLU A 18 0.64 4.92 -9.81
N LEU A 19 0.59 3.77 -9.13
CA LEU A 19 1.00 2.49 -9.71
C LEU A 19 0.04 2.17 -10.86
N LYS A 20 0.46 2.45 -12.10
CA LYS A 20 -0.39 2.41 -13.30
C LYS A 20 -0.23 1.11 -14.09
N LYS A 21 0.93 0.46 -13.97
CA LYS A 21 1.27 -0.76 -14.71
C LYS A 21 1.51 -1.93 -13.76
N GLU A 22 1.25 -3.13 -14.25
CA GLU A 22 1.69 -4.35 -13.58
C GLU A 22 3.22 -4.34 -13.42
N GLY A 23 3.69 -4.68 -12.23
CA GLY A 23 5.10 -4.63 -11.85
C GLY A 23 5.54 -3.32 -11.18
N ASP A 24 4.74 -2.24 -11.29
CA ASP A 24 5.05 -0.99 -10.58
C ASP A 24 5.06 -1.24 -9.08
N ARG A 25 6.10 -0.73 -8.41
CA ARG A 25 6.27 -0.89 -6.96
C ARG A 25 6.66 0.42 -6.30
N ILE A 26 6.23 0.55 -5.04
CA ILE A 26 6.63 1.64 -4.16
C ILE A 26 7.09 1.07 -2.81
N LEU A 27 8.18 1.61 -2.31
CA LEU A 27 8.75 1.30 -1.00
C LEU A 27 8.13 2.16 0.09
N PHE A 28 7.88 1.54 1.23
CA PHE A 28 7.39 2.15 2.44
C PHE A 28 8.25 1.69 3.63
N PRO A 29 8.50 2.57 4.60
CA PRO A 29 9.14 2.20 5.86
C PRO A 29 8.19 1.34 6.70
N MET A 30 8.73 0.38 7.47
CA MET A 30 7.95 -0.63 8.21
C MET A 30 7.06 -0.08 9.32
N ASP A 31 7.35 1.12 9.84
CA ASP A 31 6.48 1.86 10.77
C ASP A 31 5.06 2.11 10.19
N LEU A 32 4.92 2.13 8.87
CA LEU A 32 3.65 2.30 8.17
C LEU A 32 2.98 0.98 7.74
N TYR A 33 3.58 -0.17 8.07
CA TYR A 33 3.16 -1.48 7.55
C TYR A 33 1.68 -1.77 7.80
N ASP A 34 1.23 -1.67 9.05
CA ASP A 34 -0.15 -2.01 9.42
C ASP A 34 -1.16 -1.10 8.72
N ARG A 35 -0.85 0.19 8.64
CA ARG A 35 -1.77 1.17 8.05
C ARG A 35 -1.84 1.05 6.53
N VAL A 36 -0.71 0.87 5.84
CA VAL A 36 -0.71 0.60 4.40
C VAL A 36 -1.36 -0.73 4.09
N THR A 37 -1.15 -1.76 4.93
CA THR A 37 -1.81 -3.06 4.77
C THR A 37 -3.33 -2.97 4.86
N GLY A 38 -3.85 -2.18 5.81
CA GLY A 38 -5.30 -1.91 5.89
C GLY A 38 -5.83 -1.25 4.63
N ILE A 39 -5.17 -0.18 4.17
CA ILE A 39 -5.52 0.54 2.93
C ILE A 39 -5.55 -0.39 1.71
N ILE A 40 -4.50 -1.20 1.53
CA ILE A 40 -4.40 -2.12 0.39
C ILE A 40 -5.46 -3.22 0.48
N SER A 41 -5.78 -3.68 1.68
CA SER A 41 -6.87 -4.63 1.92
C SER A 41 -8.21 -4.06 1.50
N ASP A 42 -8.50 -2.82 1.88
CA ASP A 42 -9.73 -2.12 1.50
C ASP A 42 -9.80 -1.88 -0.01
N MET A 43 -8.71 -1.41 -0.62
CA MET A 43 -8.63 -1.24 -2.08
C MET A 43 -8.88 -2.57 -2.80
N ASN A 44 -8.16 -3.63 -2.45
CA ASN A 44 -8.37 -4.95 -3.05
C ASN A 44 -9.78 -5.49 -2.81
N ARG A 45 -10.42 -5.15 -1.69
CA ARG A 45 -11.82 -5.52 -1.41
C ARG A 45 -12.78 -4.76 -2.32
N ASP A 46 -12.59 -3.46 -2.50
CA ASP A 46 -13.38 -2.63 -3.41
C ASP A 46 -13.29 -3.13 -4.86
N TYR A 47 -12.10 -3.53 -5.31
CA TYR A 47 -11.91 -4.14 -6.63
C TYR A 47 -12.54 -5.53 -6.73
N ARG A 48 -12.46 -6.34 -5.68
CA ARG A 48 -13.10 -7.66 -5.63
C ARG A 48 -14.62 -7.57 -5.72
N ILE A 49 -15.24 -6.53 -5.15
CA ILE A 49 -16.68 -6.27 -5.27
C ILE A 49 -17.06 -5.92 -6.73
N ARG A 50 -16.10 -5.41 -7.51
CA ARG A 50 -16.26 -5.05 -8.93
C ARG A 50 -15.82 -6.16 -9.91
N ASP A 51 -15.75 -7.40 -9.45
CA ASP A 51 -15.34 -8.60 -10.23
C ASP A 51 -13.85 -8.66 -10.63
N GLU A 52 -13.03 -7.73 -10.13
CA GLU A 52 -11.60 -7.70 -10.44
C GLU A 52 -10.78 -8.40 -9.34
N LYS A 53 -9.94 -9.35 -9.75
CA LYS A 53 -8.98 -10.05 -8.88
C LYS A 53 -8.06 -9.03 -8.18
N ARG A 54 -7.42 -9.45 -7.07
CA ARG A 54 -6.46 -8.63 -6.30
C ARG A 54 -5.52 -7.85 -7.23
N ILE A 55 -5.44 -6.54 -7.06
CA ILE A 55 -4.66 -5.63 -7.89
C ILE A 55 -3.31 -5.32 -7.27
N TYR A 56 -3.23 -5.32 -5.93
CA TYR A 56 -2.01 -4.97 -5.21
C TYR A 56 -1.56 -6.11 -4.29
N SER A 57 -0.25 -6.28 -4.18
CA SER A 57 0.41 -7.22 -3.27
C SER A 57 1.42 -6.48 -2.39
N ILE A 58 1.60 -6.93 -1.16
CA ILE A 58 2.55 -6.36 -0.20
C ILE A 58 3.64 -7.38 0.05
N ARG A 59 4.89 -6.95 -0.03
CA ARG A 59 6.06 -7.80 0.23
C ARG A 59 7.05 -7.07 1.12
N ARG A 60 7.58 -7.77 2.12
CA ARG A 60 8.63 -7.24 3.02
C ARG A 60 9.99 -7.40 2.37
N GLU A 61 10.86 -6.40 2.50
CA GLU A 61 12.27 -6.52 2.10
C GLU A 61 13.02 -7.40 3.10
N LYS A 62 14.07 -8.08 2.64
CA LYS A 62 14.85 -9.02 3.47
C LYS A 62 15.54 -8.36 4.66
N GLU A 63 15.90 -7.07 4.54
CA GLU A 63 16.56 -6.33 5.62
C GLU A 63 15.58 -5.84 6.69
N GLY A 64 14.26 -6.03 6.51
CA GLY A 64 13.27 -5.81 7.56
C GLY A 64 12.97 -4.34 7.90
N GLU A 65 13.64 -3.37 7.28
CA GLU A 65 13.39 -1.95 7.50
C GLU A 65 12.26 -1.40 6.62
N HIS A 66 12.03 -2.05 5.48
CA HIS A 66 11.08 -1.59 4.46
C HIS A 66 10.18 -2.72 3.96
N PHE A 67 9.05 -2.33 3.40
CA PHE A 67 8.21 -3.18 2.58
C PHE A 67 7.85 -2.45 1.30
N TYR A 68 7.44 -3.17 0.28
CA TYR A 68 6.91 -2.57 -0.93
C TYR A 68 5.50 -3.07 -1.23
N VAL A 69 4.72 -2.16 -1.79
CA VAL A 69 3.47 -2.49 -2.47
C VAL A 69 3.79 -2.61 -3.95
N ILE A 70 3.37 -3.70 -4.57
CA ILE A 70 3.52 -3.96 -6.00
C ILE A 70 2.14 -4.14 -6.61
N ARG A 71 1.91 -3.49 -7.76
CA ARG A 71 0.75 -3.73 -8.60
C ARG A 71 0.96 -5.03 -9.39
N ILE A 72 0.03 -5.97 -9.27
CA ILE A 72 0.11 -7.30 -9.87
C ILE A 72 -0.91 -7.51 -11.00
N ARG A 73 -1.65 -6.45 -11.39
CA ARG A 73 -2.62 -6.46 -12.48
C ARG A 73 -2.94 -5.04 -12.94
#